data_AF-A0A351SJG1-F1
#
_entry.id   AF-A0A351SJG1-F1
#
_cell.length_a   1.000
_cell.length_b   1.000
_cell.length_c   1.000
_cell.angle_alpha   90.00
_cell.angle_beta   90.00
_cell.angle_gamma   90.00
#
_symmetry.space_group_name_H-M   'P 1'
#
loop_
_entity.id
_entity.type
_entity.pdbx_description
1 polymer ?
#
loop_
_entity_poly.entity_id
_entity_poly.type
_entity_poly.pdbx_seq_one_letter_code
_entity_poly.pdbx_strand_id
1 'polypeptide(L)'
;RMQPVKKVFGRFPRVVRDLARNLSKEVQLVLHGEETDLDKNLVEALADPLIHLVRNSVDHGIEAPDVREAAGKDKCGTVILSAEQEGDHILLTISDDGGGMDPAKLRKMAVKKGIMDEESASRLTDKECYDLIFLPGASTKEAISDVSGRGVGMDVVKTRITQLNGSIDIDSKLGKGTTISIKVPLTLAILPTLMVVIGSRMFALPLSMVNEIFELGTKKTNVVDGQTVVHNRGKAPPLFFLNRWLLDVCNMEQTNCPGQVVMVQIGNLTAGFVVDQVVGQEEVVIKPLGAGLQGVPGLAGAT
;
A
#
# COMPACT_ATOMS: atom_id res chain seq x y z
N ARG A 1 8.74 -12.17 12.19
CA ARG A 1 9.11 -13.61 12.18
C ARG A 1 8.48 -14.21 10.94
N MET A 2 9.27 -14.95 10.15
CA MET A 2 8.79 -15.60 8.93
C MET A 2 7.74 -16.66 9.26
N GLN A 3 6.69 -16.72 8.45
CA GLN A 3 5.63 -17.70 8.51
C GLN A 3 5.26 -18.16 7.08
N PRO A 4 4.89 -19.44 6.90
CA PRO A 4 4.47 -19.94 5.62
C PRO A 4 3.12 -19.34 5.21
N VAL A 5 2.98 -19.08 3.92
CA VAL A 5 1.76 -18.52 3.30
C VAL A 5 0.55 -19.43 3.46
N LYS A 6 0.78 -20.73 3.66
CA LYS A 6 -0.23 -21.76 3.95
C LYS A 6 -1.36 -21.30 4.87
N LYS A 7 -1.06 -20.50 5.90
CA LYS A 7 -2.07 -20.03 6.86
C LYS A 7 -3.14 -19.14 6.22
N VAL A 8 -2.75 -18.31 5.25
CA VAL A 8 -3.69 -17.48 4.47
C VAL A 8 -4.34 -18.34 3.39
N PHE A 9 -3.55 -19.16 2.70
CA PHE A 9 -4.04 -19.98 1.59
C PHE A 9 -5.11 -20.99 2.01
N GLY A 10 -5.00 -21.56 3.20
CA GLY A 10 -5.98 -22.50 3.75
C GLY A 10 -7.40 -21.95 3.92
N ARG A 11 -7.61 -20.63 3.86
CA ARG A 11 -8.96 -20.03 3.90
C ARG A 11 -9.65 -19.99 2.54
N PHE A 12 -8.88 -19.95 1.44
CA PHE A 12 -9.42 -19.77 0.10
C PHE A 12 -10.30 -20.92 -0.41
N PRO A 13 -9.99 -22.21 -0.18
CA PRO A 13 -10.81 -23.32 -0.68
C PRO A 13 -12.28 -23.23 -0.23
N ARG A 14 -12.52 -22.76 1.00
CA ARG A 14 -13.87 -22.55 1.51
C ARG A 14 -14.56 -21.36 0.83
N VAL A 15 -13.87 -20.22 0.75
CA VAL A 15 -14.42 -18.99 0.14
C VAL A 15 -14.77 -19.21 -1.33
N VAL A 16 -13.89 -19.86 -2.10
CA VAL A 16 -14.12 -20.16 -3.52
C VAL A 16 -15.30 -21.12 -3.68
N ARG A 17 -15.38 -22.17 -2.86
CA ARG A 17 -16.51 -23.13 -2.92
C ARG A 17 -17.85 -22.48 -2.62
N ASP A 18 -17.92 -21.63 -1.60
CA ASP A 18 -19.14 -20.93 -1.22
C ASP A 18 -19.58 -19.93 -2.31
N LEU A 19 -18.61 -19.22 -2.91
CA LEU A 19 -18.87 -18.28 -4.00
C LEU A 19 -19.30 -18.98 -5.30
N ALA A 20 -18.63 -20.08 -5.67
CA ALA A 20 -18.97 -20.89 -6.83
C ALA A 20 -20.41 -21.42 -6.74
N ARG A 21 -20.82 -21.90 -5.56
CA ARG A 21 -22.21 -22.32 -5.30
C ARG A 21 -23.20 -21.18 -5.44
N ASN A 22 -22.92 -20.02 -4.85
CA ASN A 22 -23.81 -18.86 -4.92
C ASN A 22 -24.00 -18.34 -6.35
N LEU A 23 -22.96 -18.43 -7.18
CA LEU A 23 -22.99 -17.98 -8.58
C LEU A 23 -23.36 -19.10 -9.56
N SER A 24 -23.65 -20.31 -9.08
CA SER A 24 -23.92 -21.50 -9.92
C SER A 24 -22.82 -21.76 -10.96
N LYS A 25 -21.55 -21.64 -10.55
CA LYS A 25 -20.36 -21.93 -11.37
C LYS A 25 -19.62 -23.15 -10.83
N GLU A 26 -18.94 -23.87 -11.70
CA GLU A 26 -18.01 -24.95 -11.32
C GLU A 26 -16.58 -24.42 -11.35
N VAL A 27 -15.90 -24.42 -10.20
CA VAL A 27 -14.54 -23.88 -10.08
C VAL A 27 -13.66 -24.78 -9.23
N GLN A 28 -12.48 -25.10 -9.75
CA GLN A 28 -11.39 -25.74 -9.03
C GLN A 28 -10.34 -24.69 -8.61
N LEU A 29 -9.97 -24.69 -7.33
CA LEU A 29 -8.86 -23.90 -6.81
C LEU A 29 -7.63 -24.79 -6.67
N VAL A 30 -6.52 -24.39 -7.29
CA VAL A 30 -5.21 -25.04 -7.19
C VAL A 30 -4.25 -24.12 -6.45
N LEU A 31 -3.53 -24.66 -5.47
CA LEU A 31 -2.57 -23.92 -4.65
C LEU A 31 -1.16 -24.45 -4.92
N HIS A 32 -0.21 -23.56 -5.16
CA HIS A 32 1.21 -23.88 -5.33
C HIS A 32 2.08 -23.00 -4.43
N GLY A 33 3.18 -23.54 -3.91
CA GLY A 33 4.13 -22.79 -3.08
C GLY A 33 3.56 -22.37 -1.72
N GLU A 34 2.71 -23.20 -1.10
CA GLU A 34 2.12 -22.91 0.22
C GLU A 34 3.18 -22.82 1.33
N GLU A 35 4.31 -23.48 1.11
CA GLU A 35 5.51 -23.52 1.95
C GLU A 35 6.37 -22.25 1.87
N THR A 36 6.12 -21.36 0.92
CA THR A 36 6.87 -20.11 0.78
C THR A 36 6.73 -19.27 2.06
N ASP A 37 7.87 -18.88 2.64
CA ASP A 37 7.93 -18.12 3.89
C ASP A 37 7.88 -16.61 3.61
N LEU A 38 7.00 -15.89 4.31
CA LEU A 38 6.94 -14.42 4.32
C LEU A 38 6.91 -13.88 5.74
N ASP A 39 7.25 -12.60 5.93
CA ASP A 39 7.07 -11.97 7.23
C ASP A 39 5.59 -12.00 7.66
N LYS A 40 5.34 -12.31 8.93
CA LYS A 40 4.00 -12.38 9.53
C LYS A 40 3.14 -11.15 9.22
N ASN A 41 3.71 -9.94 9.28
CA ASN A 41 2.93 -8.72 9.04
C ASN A 41 2.51 -8.62 7.56
N LEU A 42 3.38 -9.05 6.65
CA LEU A 42 3.10 -9.09 5.22
C LEU A 42 2.00 -10.12 4.91
N VAL A 43 2.07 -11.30 5.54
CA VAL A 43 1.03 -12.34 5.47
C VAL A 43 -0.33 -11.80 5.93
N GLU A 44 -0.37 -11.10 7.07
CA GLU A 44 -1.60 -10.49 7.60
C GLU A 44 -2.14 -9.37 6.70
N ALA A 45 -1.26 -8.51 6.18
CA ALA A 45 -1.64 -7.39 5.32
C ALA A 45 -2.13 -7.82 3.92
N LEU A 46 -1.60 -8.92 3.38
CA LEU A 46 -1.96 -9.45 2.06
C LEU A 46 -3.22 -10.33 2.07
N ALA A 47 -3.67 -10.81 3.24
CA ALA A 47 -4.82 -11.70 3.32
C ALA A 47 -6.09 -11.12 2.65
N ASP A 48 -6.45 -9.88 3.00
CA ASP A 48 -7.63 -9.21 2.43
C ASP A 48 -7.50 -8.93 0.92
N PRO A 49 -6.40 -8.31 0.41
CA PRO A 49 -6.15 -8.17 -1.02
C PRO A 49 -6.30 -9.47 -1.82
N LEU A 50 -5.69 -10.55 -1.34
CA LEU A 50 -5.72 -11.84 -2.05
C LEU A 50 -7.12 -12.44 -2.06
N ILE A 51 -7.89 -12.35 -0.96
CA ILE A 51 -9.30 -12.78 -0.94
C ILE A 51 -10.10 -12.02 -2.00
N HIS A 52 -9.88 -10.71 -2.12
CA HIS A 52 -10.60 -9.89 -3.08
C HIS A 52 -10.27 -10.28 -4.53
N LEU A 53 -8.99 -10.47 -4.83
CA LEU A 53 -8.55 -10.86 -6.18
C LEU A 53 -9.07 -12.24 -6.57
N VAL A 54 -8.99 -13.23 -5.67
CA VAL A 54 -9.54 -14.58 -5.91
C VAL A 54 -11.06 -14.52 -6.12
N ARG A 55 -11.77 -13.69 -5.36
CA ARG A 55 -13.21 -13.46 -5.56
C ARG A 55 -13.49 -12.89 -6.95
N ASN A 56 -12.69 -11.92 -7.42
CA ASN A 56 -12.88 -11.33 -8.75
C ASN A 56 -12.60 -12.33 -9.87
N SER A 57 -11.60 -13.19 -9.74
CA SER A 57 -11.39 -14.30 -10.69
C SER A 57 -12.60 -15.23 -10.75
N VAL A 58 -13.27 -15.52 -9.63
CA VAL A 58 -14.47 -16.38 -9.63
C VAL A 58 -15.75 -15.65 -10.10
N ASP A 59 -15.97 -14.41 -9.67
CA ASP A 59 -17.18 -13.64 -10.01
C ASP A 59 -17.16 -13.14 -11.46
N HIS A 60 -16.02 -12.61 -11.90
CA HIS A 60 -15.87 -11.95 -13.20
C HIS A 60 -14.98 -12.70 -14.19
N GLY A 61 -13.96 -13.43 -13.70
CA GLY A 61 -13.06 -14.20 -14.57
C GLY A 61 -13.73 -15.44 -15.15
N ILE A 62 -14.15 -16.36 -14.28
CA ILE A 62 -14.75 -17.64 -14.68
C ILE A 62 -16.16 -17.44 -15.24
N GLU A 63 -16.39 -17.96 -16.44
CA GLU A 63 -17.68 -17.93 -17.13
C GLU A 63 -18.63 -19.00 -16.58
N ALA A 64 -19.93 -18.90 -16.84
CA ALA A 64 -20.89 -19.95 -16.48
C ALA A 64 -20.63 -21.24 -17.28
N PRO A 65 -20.94 -22.44 -16.75
CA PRO A 65 -20.65 -23.72 -17.41
C PRO A 65 -21.13 -23.79 -18.86
N ASP A 66 -22.35 -23.32 -19.13
CA ASP A 66 -22.94 -23.32 -20.49
C ASP A 66 -22.16 -22.42 -21.46
N VAL A 67 -21.66 -21.27 -20.99
CA VAL A 67 -20.86 -20.34 -21.78
C VAL A 67 -19.48 -20.93 -22.06
N ARG A 68 -18.90 -21.66 -21.10
CA ARG A 68 -17.61 -22.34 -21.25
C ARG A 68 -17.68 -23.46 -22.28
N GLU A 69 -18.74 -24.28 -22.23
CA GLU A 69 -18.95 -25.33 -23.24
C GLU A 69 -19.16 -24.75 -24.63
N ALA A 70 -19.93 -23.67 -24.76
CA ALA A 70 -20.11 -22.99 -26.04
C ALA A 70 -18.79 -22.41 -26.60
N ALA A 71 -17.85 -22.04 -25.73
CA ALA A 71 -16.51 -21.60 -26.08
C ALA A 71 -15.50 -22.75 -26.25
N GLY A 72 -15.92 -24.02 -26.09
CA GLY A 72 -15.05 -25.20 -26.22
C GLY A 72 -14.11 -25.43 -25.03
N LYS A 73 -14.39 -24.83 -23.87
CA LYS A 73 -13.64 -25.00 -22.62
C LYS A 73 -14.26 -26.06 -21.72
N ASP A 74 -13.49 -26.55 -20.75
CA ASP A 74 -14.01 -27.41 -19.68
C ASP A 74 -15.09 -26.68 -18.87
N LYS A 75 -16.16 -27.38 -18.48
CA LYS A 75 -17.22 -26.87 -17.59
C LYS A 75 -16.64 -26.36 -16.27
N CYS A 76 -15.63 -27.05 -15.74
CA CYS A 76 -14.96 -26.66 -14.52
C CYS A 76 -13.87 -25.60 -14.84
N GLY A 77 -14.04 -24.38 -14.33
CA GLY A 77 -13.02 -23.35 -14.40
C GLY A 77 -11.88 -23.59 -13.42
N THR A 78 -10.67 -23.19 -13.77
CA THR A 78 -9.49 -23.34 -12.90
C THR A 78 -9.00 -21.98 -12.44
N VAL A 79 -8.83 -21.83 -11.13
CA VAL A 79 -8.13 -20.70 -10.52
C VAL A 79 -6.88 -21.25 -9.81
N ILE A 80 -5.72 -20.73 -10.18
CA ILE A 80 -4.43 -21.12 -9.63
C ILE A 80 -3.90 -19.96 -8.80
N LEU A 81 -3.55 -20.25 -7.54
CA LEU A 81 -2.86 -19.32 -6.67
C LEU A 81 -1.49 -19.89 -6.35
N SER A 82 -0.43 -19.18 -6.76
CA SER A 82 0.95 -19.56 -6.53
C SER A 82 1.71 -18.51 -5.72
N ALA A 83 2.67 -18.97 -4.94
CA ALA A 83 3.63 -18.12 -4.24
C ALA A 83 5.04 -18.65 -4.45
N GLU A 84 5.93 -17.85 -5.01
CA GLU A 84 7.32 -18.22 -5.22
C GLU A 84 8.27 -17.09 -4.81
N GLN A 85 9.47 -17.45 -4.36
CA GLN A 85 10.51 -16.49 -4.07
C GLN A 85 11.33 -16.21 -5.33
N GLU A 86 11.32 -14.95 -5.78
CA GLU A 86 12.08 -14.45 -6.92
C GLU A 86 13.13 -13.45 -6.39
N GLY A 87 14.31 -13.97 -6.01
CA GLY A 87 15.39 -13.15 -5.44
C GLY A 87 15.06 -12.60 -4.05
N ASP A 88 15.05 -11.27 -3.92
CA ASP A 88 14.69 -10.51 -2.72
C ASP A 88 13.19 -10.18 -2.64
N HIS A 89 12.42 -10.61 -3.64
CA HIS A 89 10.97 -10.45 -3.70
C HIS A 89 10.26 -11.79 -3.60
N ILE A 90 9.01 -11.73 -3.17
CA ILE A 90 8.05 -12.82 -3.31
C ILE A 90 7.09 -12.44 -4.43
N LEU A 91 6.97 -13.32 -5.41
CA LEU A 91 5.99 -13.27 -6.47
C LEU A 91 4.78 -14.10 -6.07
N LEU A 92 3.64 -13.43 -5.93
CA LEU A 92 2.34 -14.07 -5.77
C LEU A 92 1.59 -13.95 -7.08
N THR A 93 1.07 -15.05 -7.59
CA THR A 93 0.33 -15.05 -8.87
C THR A 93 -1.04 -15.65 -8.68
N ILE A 94 -2.05 -14.99 -9.24
CA ILE A 94 -3.43 -15.47 -9.32
C ILE A 94 -3.75 -15.59 -10.80
N SER A 95 -3.93 -16.82 -11.28
CA SER A 95 -4.23 -17.10 -12.68
C SER A 95 -5.59 -17.78 -12.78
N ASP A 96 -6.42 -17.36 -13.73
CA ASP A 96 -7.67 -18.01 -14.08
C ASP A 96 -7.72 -18.31 -15.58
N ASP A 97 -8.46 -19.36 -15.96
CA ASP A 97 -8.72 -19.76 -17.35
C ASP A 97 -10.04 -19.19 -17.90
N GLY A 98 -10.44 -18.04 -17.37
CA GLY A 98 -11.72 -17.39 -17.62
C GLY A 98 -11.84 -16.72 -18.99
N GLY A 99 -12.83 -15.83 -19.11
CA GLY A 99 -13.11 -15.09 -20.34
C GLY A 99 -12.04 -14.06 -20.70
N GLY A 100 -11.11 -13.77 -19.79
CA GLY A 100 -10.13 -12.70 -19.94
C GLY A 100 -10.76 -11.30 -19.89
N MET A 101 -9.92 -10.28 -19.92
CA MET A 101 -10.33 -8.88 -19.93
C MET A 101 -10.44 -8.38 -21.37
N ASP A 102 -11.45 -7.53 -21.61
CA ASP A 102 -11.68 -6.88 -22.91
C ASP A 102 -11.15 -5.43 -22.85
N PRO A 103 -10.00 -5.13 -23.48
CA PRO A 103 -9.42 -3.79 -23.47
C PRO A 103 -10.39 -2.73 -24.02
N ALA A 104 -11.18 -3.07 -25.04
CA ALA A 104 -12.10 -2.12 -25.66
C ALA A 104 -13.27 -1.76 -24.72
N LYS A 105 -13.78 -2.73 -23.94
CA LYS A 105 -14.77 -2.45 -22.89
C LYS A 105 -14.19 -1.59 -21.77
N LEU A 106 -12.95 -1.83 -21.36
CA LEU A 106 -12.28 -1.06 -20.31
C LEU A 106 -12.05 0.40 -20.75
N ARG A 107 -11.61 0.63 -21.99
CA ARG A 107 -11.50 1.98 -22.57
C ARG A 107 -12.84 2.70 -22.56
N LYS A 108 -13.89 2.07 -23.08
CA LYS A 108 -15.25 2.64 -23.11
C LYS A 108 -15.79 2.95 -21.71
N MET A 109 -15.51 2.08 -20.74
CA MET A 109 -15.87 2.31 -19.35
C MET A 109 -15.17 3.54 -18.78
N ALA A 110 -13.86 3.69 -19.00
CA ALA A 110 -13.09 4.84 -18.52
C ALA A 110 -13.59 6.17 -19.11
N VAL A 111 -13.90 6.19 -20.41
CA VAL A 111 -14.48 7.36 -21.09
C VAL A 111 -15.88 7.68 -20.54
N LYS A 112 -16.76 6.67 -20.44
CA LYS A 112 -18.14 6.86 -19.96
C LYS A 112 -18.19 7.39 -18.52
N LYS A 113 -17.24 6.99 -17.68
CA LYS A 113 -17.14 7.45 -16.28
C LYS A 113 -16.43 8.80 -16.14
N GLY A 114 -15.98 9.42 -17.23
CA GLY A 114 -15.28 10.71 -17.20
C GLY A 114 -13.90 10.64 -16.55
N ILE A 115 -13.32 9.44 -16.43
CA ILE A 115 -12.00 9.24 -15.82
C ILE A 115 -10.90 9.70 -16.79
N MET A 116 -11.17 9.60 -18.10
CA MET A 116 -10.23 9.93 -19.17
C MET A 116 -11.01 10.34 -20.43
N ASP A 117 -10.41 11.19 -21.26
CA ASP A 117 -10.98 11.55 -22.56
C ASP A 117 -10.82 10.43 -23.61
N GLU A 118 -11.63 10.48 -24.67
CA GLU A 118 -11.64 9.45 -25.71
C GLU A 118 -10.31 9.39 -26.46
N GLU A 119 -9.65 10.54 -26.62
CA GLU A 119 -8.36 10.64 -27.29
C GLU A 119 -7.26 9.93 -26.50
N SER A 120 -7.16 10.13 -25.19
CA SER A 120 -6.19 9.42 -24.35
C SER A 120 -6.53 7.94 -24.21
N ALA A 121 -7.82 7.58 -24.13
CA ALA A 121 -8.24 6.18 -24.11
C ALA A 121 -7.85 5.41 -25.38
N SER A 122 -7.85 6.09 -26.53
CA SER A 122 -7.46 5.48 -27.81
C SER A 122 -5.96 5.18 -27.88
N ARG A 123 -5.12 5.98 -27.20
CA ARG A 123 -3.65 5.85 -27.21
C ARG A 123 -3.12 4.72 -26.34
N LEU A 124 -3.92 4.21 -25.39
CA LEU A 124 -3.48 3.15 -24.50
C LEU A 124 -3.19 1.86 -25.25
N THR A 125 -2.15 1.17 -24.83
CA THR A 125 -1.91 -0.24 -25.16
C THR A 125 -2.89 -1.13 -24.40
N ASP A 126 -3.06 -2.38 -24.85
CA ASP A 126 -3.97 -3.31 -24.17
C ASP A 126 -3.56 -3.58 -22.71
N LYS A 127 -2.24 -3.60 -22.44
CA LYS A 127 -1.72 -3.74 -21.08
C LYS A 127 -2.09 -2.56 -20.19
N GLU A 128 -1.91 -1.33 -20.68
CA GLU A 128 -2.31 -0.12 -19.95
C GLU A 128 -3.83 -0.02 -19.78
N CYS A 129 -4.62 -0.65 -20.66
CA CYS A 129 -6.07 -0.72 -20.49
C CYS A 129 -6.46 -1.57 -19.29
N TYR A 130 -5.71 -2.62 -18.97
CA TYR A 130 -5.97 -3.44 -17.77
C TYR A 130 -5.74 -2.64 -16.49
N ASP A 131 -4.77 -1.73 -16.49
CA ASP A 131 -4.50 -0.87 -15.33
C ASP A 131 -5.66 0.10 -15.01
N LEU A 132 -6.56 0.35 -15.96
CA LEU A 132 -7.75 1.18 -15.76
C LEU A 132 -8.67 0.63 -14.67
N ILE A 133 -8.65 -0.69 -14.40
CA ILE A 133 -9.47 -1.28 -13.33
C ILE A 133 -9.06 -0.79 -11.94
N PHE A 134 -7.81 -0.34 -11.79
CA PHE A 134 -7.28 0.17 -10.52
C PHE A 134 -7.59 1.65 -10.28
N LEU A 135 -8.20 2.34 -11.24
CA LEU A 135 -8.54 3.75 -11.06
C LEU A 135 -9.71 3.89 -10.08
N PRO A 136 -9.69 4.92 -9.21
CA PRO A 136 -10.80 5.19 -8.30
C PRO A 136 -12.11 5.30 -9.06
N GLY A 137 -13.15 4.60 -8.59
CA GLY A 137 -14.45 4.60 -9.25
C GLY A 137 -14.54 3.76 -10.53
N ALA A 138 -13.50 3.03 -10.94
CA ALA A 138 -13.55 2.12 -12.08
C ALA A 138 -14.49 0.92 -11.84
N SER A 139 -14.59 0.43 -10.60
CA SER A 139 -15.46 -0.71 -10.25
C SER A 139 -16.92 -0.48 -10.66
N THR A 140 -17.53 -1.47 -11.29
CA THR A 140 -18.84 -1.40 -11.96
C THR A 140 -20.03 -1.77 -11.08
N LYS A 141 -19.83 -2.25 -9.84
CA LYS A 141 -20.92 -2.61 -8.94
C LYS A 141 -21.14 -1.56 -7.85
N GLU A 142 -22.34 -0.97 -7.85
CA GLU A 142 -22.93 -0.18 -6.75
C GLU A 142 -23.35 -1.06 -5.55
N ALA A 143 -23.11 -2.38 -5.59
CA ALA A 143 -23.48 -3.30 -4.53
C ALA A 143 -22.40 -3.33 -3.44
N ILE A 144 -22.72 -2.73 -2.30
CA ILE A 144 -22.02 -2.91 -1.02
C ILE A 144 -22.08 -4.42 -0.70
N SER A 145 -21.01 -5.18 -0.93
CA SER A 145 -21.01 -6.62 -0.59
C SER A 145 -20.93 -6.80 0.94
N ASP A 146 -21.86 -7.58 1.49
CA ASP A 146 -22.23 -7.73 2.91
C ASP A 146 -21.16 -8.19 3.92
N VAL A 147 -19.87 -8.29 3.55
CA VAL A 147 -18.87 -8.93 4.43
C VAL A 147 -17.77 -7.97 4.92
N SER A 148 -17.71 -6.70 4.47
CA SER A 148 -16.69 -5.76 4.99
C SER A 148 -17.09 -4.29 5.07
N GLY A 149 -18.35 -3.92 4.82
CA GLY A 149 -18.88 -2.58 5.11
C GLY A 149 -18.25 -1.39 4.38
N ARG A 150 -17.31 -1.63 3.45
CA ARG A 150 -16.73 -0.65 2.53
C ARG A 150 -16.62 -1.35 1.18
N GLY A 151 -17.19 -0.77 0.13
CA GLY A 151 -17.02 -1.27 -1.23
C GLY A 151 -15.53 -1.37 -1.54
N VAL A 152 -14.98 -2.58 -1.54
CA VAL A 152 -13.56 -2.79 -1.85
C VAL A 152 -13.47 -2.83 -3.37
N GLY A 153 -12.98 -1.74 -3.97
CA GLY A 153 -12.61 -1.72 -5.37
C GLY A 153 -11.19 -2.23 -5.58
N MET A 154 -10.84 -2.43 -6.85
CA MET A 154 -9.47 -2.79 -7.25
C MET A 154 -8.46 -1.68 -6.93
N ASP A 155 -8.91 -0.42 -6.84
CA ASP A 155 -8.14 0.72 -6.34
C ASP A 155 -7.61 0.50 -4.91
N VAL A 156 -8.46 0.03 -3.99
CA VAL A 156 -8.09 -0.27 -2.61
C VAL A 156 -7.04 -1.39 -2.55
N VAL A 157 -7.18 -2.41 -3.40
CA VAL A 157 -6.20 -3.50 -3.50
C VAL A 157 -4.85 -2.96 -3.97
N LYS A 158 -4.81 -2.15 -5.02
CA LYS A 158 -3.57 -1.54 -5.52
C LYS A 158 -2.92 -0.65 -4.45
N THR A 159 -3.69 0.20 -3.79
CA THR A 159 -3.17 1.06 -2.72
C THR A 159 -2.55 0.24 -1.58
N ARG A 160 -3.20 -0.83 -1.14
CA ARG A 160 -2.66 -1.71 -0.08
C ARG A 160 -1.36 -2.39 -0.50
N ILE A 161 -1.26 -2.86 -1.74
CA ILE A 161 -0.04 -3.50 -2.26
C ILE A 161 1.10 -2.49 -2.36
N THR A 162 0.83 -1.29 -2.86
CA THR A 162 1.83 -0.22 -2.95
C THR A 162 2.32 0.25 -1.58
N GLN A 163 1.44 0.28 -0.57
CA GLN A 163 1.82 0.59 0.83
C GLN A 163 2.79 -0.44 1.44
N LEU A 164 2.81 -1.66 0.91
CA LEU A 164 3.74 -2.72 1.31
C LEU A 164 5.03 -2.70 0.49
N ASN A 165 5.30 -1.59 -0.21
CA ASN A 165 6.39 -1.47 -1.19
C ASN A 165 6.32 -2.53 -2.31
N GLY A 166 5.12 -3.04 -2.58
CA GLY A 166 4.88 -4.00 -3.64
C GLY A 166 4.39 -3.38 -4.94
N SER A 167 4.43 -4.16 -6.01
CA SER A 167 3.84 -3.84 -7.30
C SER A 167 2.82 -4.89 -7.70
N ILE A 168 1.86 -4.48 -8.52
CA ILE A 168 0.83 -5.35 -9.10
C ILE A 168 0.86 -5.16 -10.62
N ASP A 169 0.80 -6.27 -11.36
CA ASP A 169 0.77 -6.31 -12.82
C ASP A 169 -0.34 -7.25 -13.27
N ILE A 170 -0.96 -6.97 -14.42
CA ILE A 170 -2.00 -7.79 -15.01
C ILE A 170 -1.59 -8.19 -16.42
N ASP A 171 -1.63 -9.49 -16.70
CA ASP A 171 -1.58 -10.03 -18.05
C ASP A 171 -2.89 -10.77 -18.32
N SER A 172 -3.63 -10.35 -19.35
CA SER A 172 -4.91 -10.95 -19.69
C SER A 172 -5.03 -11.11 -21.20
N LYS A 173 -5.66 -12.19 -21.62
CA LYS A 173 -5.96 -12.47 -23.03
C LYS A 173 -7.41 -12.90 -23.15
N LEU A 174 -8.15 -12.20 -24.02
CA LEU A 174 -9.55 -12.49 -24.28
C LEU A 174 -9.75 -13.95 -24.67
N GLY A 175 -10.67 -14.63 -24.00
CA GLY A 175 -10.98 -16.05 -24.17
C GLY A 175 -9.97 -17.03 -23.58
N LYS A 176 -8.82 -16.58 -23.08
CA LYS A 176 -7.79 -17.46 -22.47
C LYS A 176 -7.69 -17.34 -20.95
N GLY A 177 -8.07 -16.19 -20.40
CA GLY A 177 -8.07 -15.95 -18.96
C GLY A 177 -7.19 -14.78 -18.55
N THR A 178 -6.96 -14.65 -17.25
CA THR A 178 -6.24 -13.53 -16.65
C THR A 178 -5.22 -14.03 -15.63
N THR A 179 -4.07 -13.39 -15.60
CA THR A 179 -3.02 -13.60 -14.62
C THR A 179 -2.70 -12.28 -13.95
N ILE A 180 -2.84 -12.23 -12.63
CA ILE A 180 -2.51 -11.09 -11.79
C ILE A 180 -1.26 -11.45 -10.99
N SER A 181 -0.22 -10.65 -11.15
CA SER A 181 1.08 -10.85 -10.51
C SER A 181 1.32 -9.76 -9.48
N ILE A 182 1.66 -10.15 -8.26
CA ILE A 182 1.96 -9.24 -7.16
C ILE A 182 3.39 -9.52 -6.71
N LYS A 183 4.25 -8.52 -6.80
CA LYS A 183 5.62 -8.59 -6.29
C LYS A 183 5.70 -7.80 -5.00
N VAL A 184 6.13 -8.44 -3.92
CA VAL A 184 6.35 -7.81 -2.61
C VAL A 184 7.75 -8.12 -2.11
N PRO A 185 8.40 -7.22 -1.35
CA PRO A 185 9.70 -7.52 -0.76
C PRO A 185 9.59 -8.66 0.26
N LEU A 186 10.64 -9.48 0.38
CA LEU A 186 10.69 -10.62 1.32
C LEU A 186 10.49 -10.19 2.78
N THR A 187 10.94 -8.98 3.13
CA THR A 187 10.82 -8.38 4.47
C THR A 187 10.24 -6.98 4.36
N LEU A 188 9.39 -6.60 5.32
CA LEU A 188 9.02 -5.18 5.48
C LEU A 188 10.28 -4.36 5.76
N ALA A 189 10.36 -3.16 5.17
CA ALA A 189 11.52 -2.29 5.29
C ALA A 189 11.79 -1.94 6.76
N ILE A 190 12.86 -2.52 7.32
CA ILE A 190 13.46 -2.06 8.57
C ILE A 190 14.20 -0.79 8.25
N LEU A 191 13.77 0.32 8.83
CA LEU A 191 14.42 1.60 8.63
C LEU A 191 15.14 2.00 9.93
N PRO A 192 16.43 2.38 9.85
CA PRO A 192 17.09 2.99 10.98
C PRO A 192 16.44 4.35 11.23
N THR A 193 15.98 4.55 12.46
CA THR A 193 15.32 5.79 12.87
C THR A 193 15.93 6.35 14.13
N LEU A 194 15.81 7.66 14.27
CA LEU A 194 16.10 8.39 15.48
C LEU A 194 14.80 8.54 16.28
N MET A 195 14.77 7.96 17.47
CA MET A 195 13.64 8.03 18.38
C MET A 195 13.70 9.33 19.17
N VAL A 196 12.62 10.10 19.11
CA VAL A 196 12.48 11.41 19.75
C VAL A 196 11.20 11.47 20.57
N VAL A 197 11.24 12.21 21.68
CA VAL A 197 10.10 12.46 22.56
C VAL A 197 9.60 13.88 22.32
N ILE A 198 8.27 14.00 22.19
CA ILE A 198 7.55 15.25 22.03
C ILE A 198 6.33 15.18 22.96
N GLY A 199 6.32 16.03 23.99
CA GLY A 199 5.43 15.96 25.13
C GLY A 199 5.58 14.62 25.86
N SER A 200 4.50 13.85 25.91
CA SER A 200 4.48 12.50 26.50
C SER A 200 4.52 11.37 25.47
N ARG A 201 4.79 11.68 24.20
CA ARG A 201 4.71 10.73 23.08
C ARG A 201 6.07 10.54 22.40
N MET A 202 6.28 9.34 21.90
CA MET A 202 7.48 8.99 21.15
C MET A 202 7.19 9.02 19.64
N PHE A 203 8.14 9.54 18.88
CA PHE A 203 8.11 9.64 17.43
C PHE A 203 9.44 9.13 16.86
N ALA A 204 9.40 8.67 15.62
CA ALA A 204 10.57 8.16 14.90
C ALA A 204 10.86 9.05 13.68
N LEU A 205 12.10 9.52 13.55
CA LEU A 205 12.58 10.26 12.38
C LEU A 205 13.52 9.36 11.56
N PRO A 206 13.40 9.28 10.22
CA PRO A 206 14.34 8.53 9.40
C PRO A 206 15.77 9.02 9.62
N LEU A 207 16.68 8.13 10.04
CA LEU A 207 18.06 8.50 10.35
C LEU A 207 18.79 9.03 9.12
N SER A 208 18.40 8.58 7.92
CA SER A 208 18.93 9.05 6.63
C SER A 208 18.70 10.54 6.37
N MET A 209 17.72 11.16 7.03
CA MET A 209 17.47 12.60 6.93
C MET A 209 18.19 13.40 8.00
N VAL A 210 18.75 12.77 9.05
CA VAL A 210 19.35 13.46 10.19
C VAL A 210 20.82 13.76 9.91
N ASN A 211 21.19 15.04 9.93
CA ASN A 211 22.57 15.50 9.73
C ASN A 211 23.34 15.60 11.06
N GLU A 212 22.76 16.24 12.07
CA GLU A 212 23.38 16.48 13.37
C GLU A 212 22.33 16.75 14.45
N ILE A 213 22.71 16.55 15.72
CA ILE A 213 21.87 16.76 16.90
C ILE A 213 22.65 17.64 17.88
N PHE A 214 22.01 18.65 18.46
CA PHE A 214 22.62 19.49 19.50
C PHE A 214 21.56 20.07 20.45
N GLU A 215 21.98 20.53 21.63
CA GLU A 215 21.08 21.15 22.60
C GLU A 215 20.69 22.57 22.19
N LEU A 216 19.39 22.89 22.30
CA LEU A 216 18.85 24.22 22.05
C LEU A 216 19.51 25.23 22.99
N GLY A 217 20.02 26.34 22.44
CA GLY A 217 20.77 27.35 23.19
C GLY A 217 22.30 27.22 23.07
N THR A 218 22.82 26.07 22.60
CA THR A 218 24.27 25.91 22.34
C THR A 218 24.74 26.77 21.16
N LYS A 219 23.87 26.97 20.16
CA LYS A 219 24.12 27.79 18.97
C LYS A 219 23.28 29.06 19.02
N LYS A 220 23.81 30.18 18.50
CA LYS A 220 23.09 31.46 18.41
C LYS A 220 21.87 31.32 17.51
N THR A 221 20.71 31.74 18.01
CA THR A 221 19.45 31.81 17.26
C THR A 221 19.08 33.26 16.99
N ASN A 222 18.58 33.54 15.78
CA ASN A 222 18.05 34.85 15.41
C ASN A 222 16.61 34.68 14.89
N VAL A 223 15.85 35.77 14.83
CA VAL A 223 14.54 35.79 14.17
C VAL A 223 14.68 36.58 12.88
N VAL A 224 14.33 35.96 11.76
CA VAL A 224 14.33 36.56 10.41
C VAL A 224 12.94 36.35 9.83
N ASP A 225 12.28 37.43 9.42
CA ASP A 225 10.90 37.42 8.87
C ASP A 225 9.89 36.64 9.72
N GLY A 226 10.00 36.73 11.04
CA GLY A 226 9.12 36.04 11.99
C GLY A 226 9.45 34.56 12.22
N GLN A 227 10.40 33.98 11.48
CA GLN A 227 10.89 32.61 11.66
C GLN A 227 12.14 32.59 12.52
N THR A 228 12.20 31.70 13.51
CA THR A 228 13.44 31.47 14.27
C THR A 228 14.42 30.66 13.43
N VAL A 229 15.65 31.15 13.27
CA VAL A 229 16.73 30.50 12.53
C VAL A 229 17.91 30.24 13.45
N VAL A 230 18.65 29.16 13.23
CA VAL A 230 19.88 28.85 13.98
C VAL A 230 21.10 29.12 13.12
N HIS A 231 22.12 29.80 13.67
CA HIS A 231 23.38 29.97 12.96
C HIS A 231 24.17 28.67 12.99
N ASN A 232 24.38 28.07 11.82
CA ASN A 232 25.05 26.78 11.68
C ASN A 232 26.00 26.77 10.48
N ARG A 233 27.31 26.68 10.73
CA ARG A 233 28.38 26.60 9.71
C ARG A 233 28.23 27.65 8.59
N GLY A 234 27.93 28.90 8.96
CA GLY A 234 27.75 30.01 8.02
C GLY A 234 26.40 30.05 7.29
N LYS A 235 25.51 29.09 7.54
CA LYS A 235 24.11 29.08 7.07
C LYS A 235 23.16 29.42 8.23
N ALA A 236 21.93 29.80 7.89
CA ALA A 236 20.87 30.11 8.84
C ALA A 236 19.61 29.27 8.57
N PRO A 237 19.65 27.94 8.76
CA PRO A 237 18.46 27.10 8.58
C PRO A 237 17.33 27.48 9.56
N PRO A 238 16.07 27.40 9.13
CA PRO A 238 14.91 27.64 9.98
C PRO A 238 14.72 26.53 11.01
N LEU A 239 14.28 26.91 12.21
CA LEU A 239 13.87 26.01 13.28
C LEU A 239 12.35 25.87 13.29
N PHE A 240 11.87 24.63 13.40
CA PHE A 240 10.47 24.28 13.58
C PHE A 240 10.30 23.54 14.91
N PHE A 241 9.36 24.00 15.71
CA PHE A 241 9.06 23.41 17.01
C PHE A 241 8.00 22.33 16.85
N LEU A 242 8.39 21.06 16.95
CA LEU A 242 7.47 19.96 16.67
C LEU A 242 6.37 19.82 17.72
N ASN A 243 6.63 20.24 18.97
CA ASN A 243 5.62 20.31 20.02
C ASN A 243 4.45 21.25 19.64
N ARG A 244 4.73 22.42 19.05
CA ARG A 244 3.71 23.36 18.60
C ARG A 244 2.89 22.80 17.44
N TRP A 245 3.55 22.06 16.55
CA TRP A 245 2.91 21.49 15.38
C TRP A 245 2.02 20.28 15.73
N LEU A 246 2.47 19.39 16.62
CA LEU A 246 1.78 18.12 16.90
C LEU A 246 0.74 18.19 18.02
N LEU A 247 0.91 19.09 18.99
CA LEU A 247 0.07 19.13 20.19
C LEU A 247 -0.97 20.26 20.16
N ASP A 248 -1.01 21.07 19.10
CA ASP A 248 -1.91 22.22 18.91
C ASP A 248 -2.02 23.13 20.15
N VAL A 249 -0.92 23.23 20.90
CA VAL A 249 -0.86 24.02 22.14
C VAL A 249 -0.53 25.46 21.74
N CYS A 250 -1.57 26.22 21.39
CA CYS A 250 -1.45 27.64 21.06
C CYS A 250 -0.99 28.55 22.22
N ASN A 251 -0.84 28.03 23.45
CA ASN A 251 -0.65 28.85 24.65
C ASN A 251 0.32 28.24 25.66
N MET A 252 1.59 28.09 25.28
CA MET A 252 2.66 28.10 26.30
C MET A 252 3.59 29.25 25.98
N GLU A 253 3.29 30.41 26.59
CA GLU A 253 4.25 31.49 26.76
C GLU A 253 5.55 30.88 27.30
N GLN A 254 6.64 31.04 26.55
CA GLN A 254 8.02 30.91 27.04
C GLN A 254 8.29 29.77 28.03
N THR A 255 8.06 28.52 27.63
CA THR A 255 8.78 27.44 28.32
C THR A 255 10.21 27.44 27.82
N ASN A 256 11.09 27.95 28.68
CA ASN A 256 12.52 27.76 28.69
C ASN A 256 12.84 26.25 28.88
N CYS A 257 12.30 25.41 27.99
CA CYS A 257 12.49 23.96 28.03
C CYS A 257 13.85 23.65 27.41
N PRO A 258 14.69 22.84 28.09
CA PRO A 258 15.86 22.25 27.44
C PRO A 258 15.36 21.32 26.33
N GLY A 259 15.32 21.85 25.11
CA GLY A 259 14.98 21.09 23.91
C GLY A 259 16.25 20.66 23.19
N GLN A 260 16.17 19.60 22.41
CA GLN A 260 17.22 19.20 21.49
C GLN A 260 16.80 19.57 20.05
N VAL A 261 17.77 19.99 19.25
CA VAL A 261 17.57 20.33 17.85
C VAL A 261 18.13 19.20 17.00
N VAL A 262 17.25 18.58 16.22
CA VAL A 262 17.60 17.59 15.19
C VAL A 262 17.64 18.30 13.84
N MET A 263 18.83 18.45 13.27
CA MET A 263 18.98 19.02 11.93
C MET A 263 18.66 17.97 10.89
N VAL A 264 17.67 18.25 10.04
CA VAL A 264 17.23 17.37 8.97
C VAL A 264 17.54 17.96 7.59
N GLN A 265 17.84 17.08 6.64
CA GLN A 265 18.02 17.40 5.23
C GLN A 265 16.90 16.78 4.41
N ILE A 266 16.16 17.61 3.67
CA ILE A 266 15.08 17.20 2.78
C ILE A 266 15.42 17.73 1.37
N GLY A 267 15.99 16.86 0.53
CA GLY A 267 16.53 17.26 -0.77
C GLY A 267 17.62 18.32 -0.61
N ASN A 268 17.40 19.51 -1.16
CA ASN A 268 18.33 20.65 -1.04
C ASN A 268 18.03 21.55 0.17
N LEU A 269 16.95 21.29 0.90
CA LEU A 269 16.52 22.08 2.05
C LEU A 269 17.09 21.51 3.35
N THR A 270 17.58 22.40 4.21
CA THR A 270 18.03 22.06 5.57
C THR A 270 17.12 22.75 6.57
N ALA A 271 16.57 22.00 7.52
CA ALA A 271 15.71 22.53 8.59
C ALA A 271 16.12 21.93 9.94
N GLY A 272 15.84 22.64 11.04
CA GLY A 272 16.03 22.12 12.38
C GLY A 272 14.69 21.81 13.05
N PHE A 273 14.53 20.60 13.57
CA PHE A 273 13.38 20.22 14.37
C PHE A 273 13.71 20.28 15.84
N VAL A 274 13.00 21.13 16.58
CA VAL A 274 13.13 21.22 18.04
C VAL A 274 12.20 20.17 18.65
N VAL A 275 12.80 19.25 19.38
CA VAL A 275 12.15 18.16 20.14
C VAL A 275 12.48 18.30 21.61
N ASP A 276 11.72 17.61 22.47
CA ASP A 276 11.97 17.69 23.92
C ASP A 276 13.19 16.82 24.28
N GLN A 277 13.27 15.61 23.73
CA GLN A 277 14.40 14.72 23.97
C GLN A 277 14.65 13.77 22.79
N VAL A 278 15.91 13.46 22.52
CA VAL A 278 16.36 12.36 21.66
C VAL A 278 16.67 11.17 22.56
N VAL A 279 16.03 10.04 22.29
CA VAL A 279 16.22 8.79 23.04
C VAL A 279 17.43 8.03 22.51
N GLY A 280 17.52 7.89 21.18
CA GLY A 280 18.58 7.13 20.54
C GLY A 280 18.18 6.60 19.17
N GLN A 281 19.02 5.73 18.62
CA GLN A 281 18.75 5.06 17.36
C GLN A 281 18.04 3.72 17.61
N GLU A 282 16.96 3.46 16.87
CA GLU A 282 16.30 2.17 16.83
C GLU A 282 15.98 1.76 15.38
N GLU A 283 16.03 0.45 15.15
CA GLU A 283 15.55 -0.15 13.91
C GLU A 283 14.06 -0.44 14.04
N VAL A 284 13.25 0.24 13.26
CA VAL A 284 11.79 0.15 13.35
C VAL A 284 11.19 -0.41 12.06
N VAL A 285 10.12 -1.18 12.22
CA VAL A 285 9.32 -1.68 11.10
C VAL A 285 8.19 -0.69 10.86
N ILE A 286 8.22 0.01 9.72
CA ILE A 286 7.16 0.97 9.40
C ILE A 286 5.91 0.20 8.94
N LYS A 287 4.82 0.38 9.69
CA LYS A 287 3.47 -0.03 9.30
C LYS A 287 2.72 1.19 8.75
N PRO A 288 1.99 1.05 7.64
CA PRO A 288 1.14 2.13 7.15
C PRO A 288 0.10 2.49 8.20
N LEU A 289 -0.20 3.79 8.31
CA LEU A 289 -1.24 4.28 9.21
C LEU A 289 -2.59 3.72 8.79
N GLY A 290 -3.37 3.21 9.76
CA GLY A 290 -4.70 2.67 9.50
C GLY A 290 -5.65 3.72 8.91
N ALA A 291 -6.77 3.28 8.33
CA ALA A 291 -7.68 4.14 7.54
C ALA A 291 -8.21 5.39 8.26
N GLY A 292 -8.19 5.47 9.60
CA GLY A 292 -8.56 6.66 10.36
C GLY A 292 -7.46 7.73 10.48
N LEU A 293 -6.22 7.38 10.14
CA LEU A 293 -5.02 8.23 10.24
C LEU A 293 -4.32 8.38 8.88
N GLN A 294 -4.93 7.87 7.81
CA GLN A 294 -4.39 7.96 6.47
C GLN A 294 -4.49 9.42 5.97
N GLY A 295 -3.36 9.98 5.53
CA GLY A 295 -3.31 11.36 5.03
C GLY A 295 -3.06 12.42 6.10
N VAL A 296 -2.77 12.04 7.36
CA VAL A 296 -2.30 13.01 8.36
C VAL A 296 -0.97 13.60 7.89
N PRO A 297 -0.90 14.93 7.66
CA PRO A 297 0.32 15.56 7.16
C PRO A 297 1.51 15.29 8.09
N GLY A 298 2.67 14.97 7.50
CA GLY A 298 3.93 14.77 8.21
C GLY A 298 4.07 13.46 9.00
N LEU A 299 3.12 12.53 8.91
CA LEU A 299 3.27 11.15 9.42
C LEU A 299 3.26 10.15 8.26
N ALA A 300 4.31 9.33 8.17
CA ALA A 300 4.44 8.32 7.11
C ALA A 300 3.97 6.92 7.54
N GLY A 301 3.90 6.65 8.84
CA GLY A 301 3.61 5.33 9.38
C GLY A 301 3.61 5.30 10.90
N ALA A 302 3.35 4.12 11.46
CA ALA A 302 3.54 3.81 12.87
C ALA A 302 4.48 2.60 12.99
N THR A 303 5.22 2.49 14.09
CA THR A 303 6.03 1.30 14.41
C THR A 303 5.34 0.42 15.43
#